data_AF-A0A0L0M987-F1
#
_entry.id   AF-A0A0L0M987-F1
#
_cell.length_a   1.000
_cell.length_b   1.000
_cell.length_c   1.000
_cell.angle_alpha   90.00
_cell.angle_beta   90.00
_cell.angle_gamma   90.00
#
_symmetry.space_group_name_H-M   'P 1'
#
loop_
_entity.id
_entity.type
_entity.pdbx_description
1 polymer ?
#
loop_
_entity_poly.entity_id
_entity_poly.type
_entity_poly.pdbx_seq_one_letter_code
_entity_poly.pdbx_strand_id
1 'polypeptide(L)'
;MELAINRTAEQIVASDRPLPDAARLPVLVRELSSADRDRLLTHFLALDENDRLLRFGQIVPDYVIENYVRNLNFANDTVFGVFGNALELVGVGHLAYLPAEGDKRTAEFGVSVLESARGRGIGSKMFERAAMRSRNTQVSELYMHCLSRNSTMMHIARKSGMKIEYAYGEADAYLSLPPADQTSIMTEMLQEQAAVFDYAIKRQTHRASQVFQAFMPATDAN
;
A
#
# COMPACT_ATOMS: atom_id res chain seq x y z
N MET A 1 -28.21 59.79 -30.35
CA MET A 1 -27.88 58.40 -30.77
C MET A 1 -26.52 58.10 -30.17
N GLU A 2 -26.54 57.56 -28.96
CA GLU A 2 -25.45 57.58 -27.98
C GLU A 2 -24.63 56.28 -27.99
N LEU A 3 -23.39 56.40 -27.52
CA LEU A 3 -22.30 55.42 -27.43
C LEU A 3 -22.70 54.02 -26.95
N ALA A 4 -21.99 53.00 -27.45
CA ALA A 4 -21.26 52.03 -26.61
C ALA A 4 -20.35 51.12 -27.46
N ILE A 5 -19.03 51.31 -27.39
CA ILE A 5 -18.05 50.31 -27.79
C ILE A 5 -17.73 49.49 -26.54
N ASN A 6 -18.36 48.32 -26.39
CA ASN A 6 -18.01 47.38 -25.33
C ASN A 6 -16.75 46.61 -25.74
N ARG A 7 -15.61 46.97 -25.13
CA ARG A 7 -14.43 46.10 -25.04
C ARG A 7 -14.64 45.14 -23.87
N THR A 8 -15.04 43.91 -24.16
CA THR A 8 -14.94 42.80 -23.20
C THR A 8 -13.49 42.31 -23.18
N ALA A 9 -12.76 42.68 -22.13
CA ALA A 9 -11.53 42.01 -21.76
C ALA A 9 -11.91 40.65 -21.16
N GLU A 10 -11.74 39.57 -21.92
CA GLU A 10 -11.79 38.22 -21.37
C GLU A 10 -10.61 38.04 -20.41
N GLN A 11 -10.91 38.05 -19.12
CA GLN A 11 -9.99 37.64 -18.07
C GLN A 11 -9.72 36.14 -18.24
N ILE A 12 -8.48 35.81 -18.58
CA ILE A 12 -7.95 34.45 -18.53
C ILE A 12 -7.96 34.02 -17.05
N VAL A 13 -8.97 33.24 -16.67
CA VAL A 13 -9.02 32.57 -15.37
C VAL A 13 -7.87 31.56 -15.35
N ALA A 14 -6.80 31.88 -14.64
CA ALA A 14 -5.73 30.94 -14.34
C ALA A 14 -6.34 29.77 -13.56
N SER A 15 -6.55 28.65 -14.24
CA SER A 15 -6.94 27.40 -13.60
C SER A 15 -5.78 26.94 -12.73
N ASP A 16 -5.93 27.07 -11.42
CA ASP A 16 -4.96 26.60 -10.42
C ASP A 16 -5.05 25.07 -10.26
N ARG A 17 -4.89 24.36 -11.38
CA ARG A 17 -4.83 22.90 -11.41
C ARG A 17 -3.38 22.54 -11.08
N PRO A 18 -3.09 21.91 -9.92
CA PRO A 18 -1.73 21.47 -9.64
C PRO A 18 -1.29 20.56 -10.77
N LEU A 19 -0.14 20.87 -11.36
CA LEU A 19 0.50 20.01 -12.36
C LEU A 19 0.64 18.60 -11.76
N PRO A 20 0.35 17.53 -12.54
CA PRO A 20 0.61 16.18 -12.08
C PRO A 20 2.09 16.07 -11.70
N ASP A 21 2.34 15.52 -10.51
CA ASP A 21 3.65 15.33 -9.91
C ASP A 21 4.48 14.35 -10.74
N ALA A 22 5.06 14.85 -11.83
CA ALA A 22 5.81 14.10 -12.83
C ALA A 22 7.16 13.58 -12.32
N ALA A 23 7.50 13.83 -11.04
CA ALA A 23 8.76 13.43 -10.43
C ALA A 23 8.63 12.28 -9.41
N ARG A 24 7.41 11.83 -9.07
CA ARG A 24 7.23 10.67 -8.18
C ARG A 24 7.26 9.37 -8.98
N LEU A 25 8.31 8.57 -8.75
CA LEU A 25 8.39 7.20 -9.26
C LEU A 25 7.12 6.42 -8.91
N PRO A 26 6.61 5.57 -9.82
CA PRO A 26 5.41 4.79 -9.57
C PRO A 26 5.60 3.89 -8.34
N VAL A 27 4.58 3.85 -7.47
CA VAL A 27 4.55 2.88 -6.37
C VAL A 27 4.23 1.51 -6.95
N LEU A 28 5.19 0.60 -6.88
CA LEU A 28 5.05 -0.77 -7.35
C LEU A 28 4.88 -1.71 -6.16
N VAL A 29 3.76 -2.42 -6.15
CA VAL A 29 3.35 -3.33 -5.08
C VAL A 29 3.61 -4.76 -5.56
N ARG A 30 4.56 -5.44 -4.90
CA ARG A 30 4.95 -6.81 -5.22
C ARG A 30 4.26 -7.78 -4.28
N GLU A 31 3.85 -8.94 -4.78
CA GLU A 31 3.50 -10.07 -3.91
C GLU A 31 4.77 -10.58 -3.19
N LEU A 32 4.61 -10.94 -1.92
CA LEU A 32 5.69 -11.45 -1.07
C LEU A 32 5.52 -12.95 -0.85
N SER A 33 6.63 -13.62 -0.65
CA SER A 33 6.68 -15.05 -0.37
C SER A 33 7.17 -15.31 1.05
N SER A 34 7.14 -16.58 1.47
CA SER A 34 7.73 -17.00 2.74
C SER A 34 9.23 -16.66 2.86
N ALA A 35 9.95 -16.47 1.75
CA ALA A 35 11.35 -16.03 1.74
C ALA A 35 11.54 -14.57 2.18
N ASP A 36 10.48 -13.76 2.19
CA ASP A 36 10.51 -12.37 2.63
C ASP A 36 10.19 -12.19 4.13
N ARG A 37 10.04 -13.30 4.88
CA ARG A 37 9.59 -13.28 6.28
C ARG A 37 10.48 -12.44 7.20
N ASP A 38 11.81 -12.52 7.04
CA ASP A 38 12.74 -11.70 7.83
C ASP A 38 12.57 -10.20 7.52
N ARG A 39 12.30 -9.85 6.26
CA ARG A 39 12.06 -8.46 5.85
C ARG A 39 10.73 -7.94 6.40
N LEU A 40 9.71 -8.80 6.48
CA LEU A 40 8.43 -8.49 7.12
C LEU A 40 8.62 -8.23 8.61
N LEU A 41 9.41 -9.07 9.30
CA LEU A 41 9.72 -8.87 10.71
C LEU A 41 10.40 -7.52 10.94
N THR A 42 11.44 -7.22 10.16
CA THR A 42 12.13 -5.93 10.22
C THR A 42 11.18 -4.76 10.00
N HIS A 43 10.25 -4.86 9.03
CA HIS A 43 9.26 -3.81 8.79
C HIS A 43 8.35 -3.57 10.00
N PHE A 44 7.75 -4.63 10.57
CA PHE A 44 6.81 -4.47 11.68
C PHE A 44 7.50 -4.03 12.97
N LEU A 45 8.73 -4.49 13.23
CA LEU A 45 9.49 -4.04 14.39
C LEU A 45 9.90 -2.55 14.30
N ALA A 46 10.08 -2.03 13.07
CA ALA A 46 10.38 -0.62 12.83
C ALA A 46 9.19 0.33 13.00
N LEU A 47 7.96 -0.19 13.17
CA LEU A 47 6.79 0.64 13.48
C LEU A 47 6.86 1.16 14.91
N ASP A 48 6.56 2.44 15.09
CA ASP A 48 6.42 3.03 16.42
C ASP A 48 5.16 2.51 17.15
N GLU A 49 5.01 2.87 18.42
CA GLU A 49 3.89 2.42 19.25
C GLU A 49 2.51 2.80 18.67
N ASN A 50 2.40 4.01 18.13
CA ASN A 50 1.15 4.50 17.55
C ASN A 50 0.82 3.80 16.23
N ASP A 51 1.81 3.52 15.40
CA ASP A 51 1.67 2.79 14.16
C ASP A 51 1.27 1.33 14.39
N ARG A 52 1.85 0.71 15.42
CA ARG A 52 1.43 -0.62 15.88
C ARG A 52 -0.03 -0.60 16.33
N LEU A 53 -0.44 0.40 17.10
CA LEU A 53 -1.83 0.61 17.50
C LEU A 53 -2.76 0.77 16.30
N LEU A 54 -2.37 1.55 15.29
CA LEU A 54 -3.16 1.72 14.07
C LEU A 54 -3.22 0.46 13.19
N ARG A 55 -2.16 -0.36 13.17
CA ARG A 55 -2.06 -1.57 12.35
C ARG A 55 -2.71 -2.81 12.98
N PHE A 56 -2.62 -2.95 14.30
CA PHE A 56 -3.04 -4.14 15.03
C PHE A 56 -4.26 -3.89 15.93
N GLY A 57 -4.81 -2.68 15.91
CA GLY A 57 -5.94 -2.26 16.76
C GLY A 57 -5.58 -2.03 18.22
N GLN A 58 -4.36 -2.42 18.63
CA GLN A 58 -3.86 -2.33 19.99
C GLN A 58 -2.34 -2.12 19.99
N ILE A 59 -1.80 -1.62 21.09
CA ILE A 59 -0.36 -1.55 21.29
C ILE A 59 0.16 -2.98 21.47
N VAL A 60 1.06 -3.42 20.58
CA VAL A 60 1.63 -4.77 20.61
C VAL A 60 3.14 -4.74 20.88
N PRO A 61 3.63 -5.54 21.83
CA PRO A 61 5.07 -5.71 22.08
C PRO A 61 5.72 -6.59 20.99
N ASP A 62 7.05 -6.56 20.92
CA ASP A 62 7.82 -7.24 19.85
C ASP A 62 7.53 -8.74 19.75
N TYR A 63 7.37 -9.45 20.86
CA TYR A 63 7.07 -10.89 20.83
C TYR A 63 5.72 -11.22 20.17
N VAL A 64 4.74 -10.30 20.23
CA VAL A 64 3.45 -10.46 19.52
C VAL A 64 3.65 -10.28 18.03
N ILE A 65 4.47 -9.31 17.62
CA ILE A 65 4.84 -9.09 16.21
C ILE A 65 5.62 -10.29 15.66
N GLU A 66 6.60 -10.79 16.40
CA GLU A 66 7.36 -11.99 16.01
C GLU A 66 6.43 -13.19 15.81
N ASN A 67 5.50 -13.42 16.74
CA ASN A 67 4.53 -14.50 16.62
C ASN A 67 3.57 -14.29 15.43
N TYR A 68 3.09 -13.07 15.23
CA TYR A 68 2.25 -12.72 14.08
C TYR A 68 2.99 -13.02 12.77
N VAL A 69 4.22 -12.52 12.62
CA VAL A 69 5.03 -12.74 11.42
C VAL A 69 5.35 -14.21 11.23
N ARG A 70 5.60 -14.99 12.29
CA ARG A 70 5.82 -16.45 12.22
C ARG A 70 4.60 -17.21 11.73
N ASN A 71 3.40 -16.77 12.07
CA ASN A 71 2.14 -17.45 11.73
C ASN A 71 1.49 -16.98 10.43
N LEU A 72 2.08 -15.99 9.73
CA LEU A 72 1.60 -15.60 8.40
C LEU A 72 1.55 -16.81 7.46
N ASN A 73 0.34 -17.08 6.94
CA ASN A 73 0.03 -18.21 6.09
C ASN A 73 0.09 -17.79 4.60
N PHE A 74 1.29 -17.79 4.04
CA PHE A 74 1.53 -17.47 2.61
C PHE A 74 0.90 -18.46 1.62
N ALA A 75 0.37 -19.60 2.09
CA ALA A 75 -0.33 -20.56 1.22
C ALA A 75 -1.80 -20.18 1.02
N ASN A 76 -2.40 -19.51 2.00
CA ASN A 76 -3.79 -19.06 1.95
C ASN A 76 -3.87 -17.56 1.66
N ASP A 77 -3.13 -16.77 2.41
CA ASP A 77 -3.18 -15.31 2.39
C ASP A 77 -2.25 -14.74 1.34
N THR A 78 -2.54 -13.52 0.91
CA THR A 78 -1.64 -12.75 0.06
C THR A 78 -1.00 -11.64 0.87
N VAL A 79 0.33 -11.57 0.87
CA VAL A 79 1.08 -10.48 1.51
C VAL A 79 1.75 -9.66 0.42
N PHE A 80 1.65 -8.34 0.53
CA PHE A 80 2.19 -7.38 -0.42
C PHE A 80 3.28 -6.55 0.22
N GLY A 81 4.25 -6.13 -0.59
CA GLY A 81 5.36 -5.28 -0.16
C GLY A 81 5.66 -4.17 -1.17
N VAL A 82 6.03 -3.00 -0.65
CA VAL A 82 6.69 -1.94 -1.41
C VAL A 82 8.11 -1.81 -0.91
N PHE A 83 9.07 -1.93 -1.83
CA PHE A 83 10.49 -1.82 -1.53
C PHE A 83 11.02 -0.40 -1.74
N GLY A 84 11.73 0.09 -0.72
CA GLY A 84 12.53 1.30 -0.80
C GLY A 84 13.77 1.12 -1.66
N ASN A 85 14.60 2.16 -1.71
CA ASN A 85 15.81 2.17 -2.54
C ASN A 85 16.92 1.27 -1.96
N ALA A 86 16.93 1.04 -0.65
CA ALA A 86 17.87 0.15 0.03
C ALA A 86 17.31 -1.28 0.17
N LEU A 87 16.25 -1.63 -0.58
CA LEU A 87 15.59 -2.94 -0.57
C LEU A 87 14.94 -3.32 0.76
N GLU A 88 14.69 -2.35 1.62
CA GLU A 88 13.86 -2.45 2.81
C GLU A 88 12.37 -2.40 2.45
N LEU A 89 11.53 -3.12 3.20
CA LEU A 89 10.08 -3.01 3.06
C LEU A 89 9.62 -1.71 3.73
N VAL A 90 9.21 -0.74 2.92
CA VAL A 90 8.69 0.55 3.41
C VAL A 90 7.18 0.57 3.58
N GLY A 91 6.48 -0.39 2.97
CA GLY A 91 5.06 -0.63 3.16
C GLY A 91 4.73 -2.11 3.05
N VAL A 92 3.82 -2.57 3.89
CA VAL A 92 3.35 -3.97 3.94
C VAL A 92 1.83 -3.99 3.96
N GLY A 93 1.24 -4.79 3.08
CA GLY A 93 -0.20 -5.08 3.05
C GLY A 93 -0.42 -6.56 3.29
N HIS A 94 -1.40 -6.93 4.10
CA HIS A 94 -1.80 -8.32 4.31
C HIS A 94 -3.28 -8.46 3.97
N LEU A 95 -3.55 -9.33 3.01
CA LEU A 95 -4.88 -9.72 2.56
C LEU A 95 -5.15 -11.14 3.10
N ALA A 96 -5.92 -11.21 4.19
CA ALA A 96 -6.30 -12.45 4.85
C ALA A 96 -7.67 -12.92 4.34
N TYR A 97 -7.77 -14.17 3.87
CA TYR A 97 -9.06 -14.71 3.43
C TYR A 97 -9.82 -15.25 4.64
N LEU A 98 -11.01 -14.73 4.86
CA LEU A 98 -11.86 -15.17 5.96
C LEU A 98 -12.59 -16.48 5.57
N PRO A 99 -13.00 -17.30 6.55
CA PRO A 99 -13.86 -18.44 6.30
C PRO A 99 -15.10 -18.03 5.50
N ALA A 100 -15.51 -18.86 4.53
CA ALA A 100 -16.67 -18.57 3.71
C ALA A 100 -17.96 -18.66 4.54
N GLU A 101 -18.85 -17.68 4.37
CA GLU A 101 -20.17 -17.64 4.99
C GLU A 101 -21.23 -17.83 3.89
N GLY A 102 -21.68 -19.07 3.71
CA GLY A 102 -22.52 -19.44 2.57
C GLY A 102 -21.80 -19.16 1.24
N ASP A 103 -22.46 -18.43 0.35
CA ASP A 103 -21.89 -18.04 -0.96
C ASP A 103 -20.99 -16.80 -0.88
N LYS A 104 -20.87 -16.17 0.29
CA LYS A 104 -20.08 -14.95 0.46
C LYS A 104 -18.63 -15.29 0.78
N ARG A 105 -17.71 -14.76 -0.04
CA ARG A 105 -16.26 -14.85 0.14
C ARG A 105 -15.75 -13.46 0.51
N THR A 106 -15.16 -13.35 1.69
CA THR A 106 -14.65 -12.09 2.23
C THR A 106 -13.15 -12.19 2.45
N ALA A 107 -12.44 -11.09 2.22
CA ALA A 107 -11.06 -10.95 2.64
C ALA A 107 -10.89 -9.69 3.48
N GLU A 108 -10.05 -9.75 4.50
CA GLU A 108 -9.67 -8.61 5.34
C GLU A 108 -8.34 -8.02 4.85
N PHE A 109 -8.27 -6.70 4.78
CA PHE A 109 -7.05 -5.99 4.39
C PHE A 109 -6.49 -5.12 5.53
N GLY A 110 -5.26 -5.43 5.94
CA GLY A 110 -4.45 -4.62 6.85
C GLY A 110 -3.23 -4.04 6.15
N VAL A 111 -2.88 -2.78 6.42
CA VAL A 111 -1.71 -2.11 5.81
C VAL A 111 -0.92 -1.30 6.82
N SER A 112 0.40 -1.29 6.67
CA SER A 112 1.34 -0.44 7.39
C SER A 112 2.32 0.21 6.42
N VAL A 113 2.70 1.47 6.71
CA VAL A 113 3.68 2.22 5.92
C VAL A 113 4.59 2.95 6.90
N LEU A 114 5.91 2.74 6.76
CA LEU A 114 6.92 3.42 7.56
C LEU A 114 6.81 4.93 7.39
N GLU A 115 7.08 5.67 8.45
CA GLU A 115 6.99 7.13 8.47
C GLU A 115 7.74 7.79 7.30
N SER A 116 8.96 7.32 7.03
CA SER A 116 9.85 7.80 5.96
C SER A 116 9.27 7.67 4.55
N ALA A 117 8.22 6.88 4.35
CA ALA A 117 7.61 6.61 3.05
C ALA A 117 6.16 7.11 2.92
N ARG A 118 5.64 7.84 3.93
CA ARG A 118 4.29 8.43 3.91
C ARG A 118 4.16 9.56 2.89
N GLY A 119 2.91 9.94 2.59
CA GLY A 119 2.61 11.00 1.63
C GLY A 119 2.89 10.65 0.16
N ARG A 120 3.25 9.39 -0.13
CA ARG A 120 3.60 8.88 -1.48
C ARG A 120 2.49 8.04 -2.13
N GLY A 121 1.33 7.92 -1.48
CA GLY A 121 0.21 7.12 -1.98
C GLY A 121 0.37 5.60 -1.83
N ILE A 122 1.35 5.13 -1.05
CA ILE A 122 1.63 3.70 -0.85
C ILE A 122 0.41 2.94 -0.34
N GLY A 123 -0.25 3.42 0.72
CA GLY A 123 -1.42 2.77 1.28
C GLY A 123 -2.58 2.64 0.28
N SER A 124 -2.86 3.68 -0.50
CA SER A 124 -3.87 3.61 -1.57
C SER A 124 -3.51 2.58 -2.64
N LYS A 125 -2.24 2.53 -3.07
CA LYS A 125 -1.80 1.58 -4.09
C LYS A 125 -1.83 0.15 -3.60
N MET A 126 -1.50 -0.09 -2.33
CA MET A 126 -1.65 -1.41 -1.71
C MET A 126 -3.12 -1.82 -1.62
N PHE A 127 -4.01 -0.90 -1.25
CA PHE A 127 -5.45 -1.17 -1.24
C PHE A 127 -5.98 -1.52 -2.63
N GLU A 128 -5.61 -0.74 -3.66
CA GLU A 128 -5.99 -1.00 -5.06
C GLU A 128 -5.52 -2.39 -5.52
N ARG A 129 -4.25 -2.75 -5.21
CA ARG A 129 -3.70 -4.08 -5.51
C ARG A 129 -4.46 -5.19 -4.78
N ALA A 130 -4.79 -4.98 -3.51
CA ALA A 130 -5.53 -5.94 -2.69
C ALA A 130 -6.97 -6.13 -3.18
N ALA A 131 -7.68 -5.07 -3.57
CA ALA A 131 -9.01 -5.15 -4.16
C ALA A 131 -9.00 -5.92 -5.50
N MET A 132 -7.99 -5.67 -6.34
CA MET A 132 -7.81 -6.41 -7.59
C MET A 132 -7.53 -7.89 -7.35
N ARG A 133 -6.61 -8.21 -6.42
CA ARG A 133 -6.31 -9.59 -6.03
C ARG A 133 -7.55 -10.30 -5.51
N SER A 134 -8.25 -9.67 -4.57
CA SER A 134 -9.49 -10.18 -3.97
C SER A 134 -10.48 -10.59 -5.06
N ARG A 135 -10.78 -9.67 -5.98
CA ARG A 135 -11.66 -9.93 -7.13
C ARG A 135 -11.19 -11.11 -7.98
N ASN A 136 -9.92 -11.16 -8.33
CA ASN A 136 -9.35 -12.24 -9.16
C ASN A 136 -9.28 -13.59 -8.44
N THR A 137 -9.42 -13.58 -7.11
CA THR A 137 -9.54 -14.78 -6.24
C THR A 137 -10.98 -15.04 -5.78
N GLN A 138 -11.98 -14.49 -6.49
CA GLN A 138 -13.41 -14.73 -6.26
C GLN A 138 -13.95 -14.21 -4.91
N VAL A 139 -13.26 -13.26 -4.28
CA VAL A 139 -13.79 -12.53 -3.13
C VAL A 139 -14.82 -11.52 -3.63
N SER A 140 -16.02 -11.54 -3.05
CA SER A 140 -17.12 -10.64 -3.38
C SER A 140 -17.17 -9.41 -2.47
N GLU A 141 -16.49 -9.43 -1.33
CA GLU A 141 -16.39 -8.29 -0.42
C GLU A 141 -14.99 -8.16 0.20
N LEU A 142 -14.39 -6.98 0.05
CA LEU A 142 -13.17 -6.61 0.76
C LEU A 142 -13.54 -5.82 2.02
N TYR A 143 -13.06 -6.30 3.15
CA TYR A 143 -13.29 -5.75 4.47
C TYR A 143 -12.03 -5.09 5.03
N MET A 144 -12.20 -4.02 5.80
CA MET A 144 -11.17 -3.47 6.66
C MET A 144 -11.77 -3.04 7.99
N HIS A 145 -11.05 -3.36 9.06
CA HIS A 145 -11.30 -2.86 10.39
C HIS A 145 -10.26 -1.80 10.75
N CYS A 146 -10.67 -0.65 11.28
CA CYS A 146 -9.72 0.32 11.80
C CYS A 146 -10.30 1.20 12.91
N LEU A 147 -9.41 1.81 13.68
CA LEU A 147 -9.80 2.86 14.63
C LEU A 147 -10.38 4.05 13.86
N SER A 148 -11.53 4.59 14.31
CA SER A 148 -12.21 5.71 13.64
C SER A 148 -11.34 6.98 13.51
N ARG A 149 -10.36 7.13 14.41
CA ARG A 149 -9.36 8.21 14.40
C ARG A 149 -8.23 8.02 13.40
N ASN A 150 -8.11 6.85 12.76
CA ASN A 150 -7.10 6.57 11.74
C ASN A 150 -7.43 7.34 10.45
N SER A 151 -7.15 8.65 10.43
CA SER A 151 -7.53 9.55 9.34
C SER A 151 -7.02 9.09 7.97
N THR A 152 -5.83 8.47 7.92
CA THR A 152 -5.25 7.94 6.68
C THR A 152 -6.04 6.74 6.16
N MET A 153 -6.35 5.77 7.02
CA MET A 153 -7.14 4.63 6.62
C MET A 153 -8.59 5.03 6.28
N MET A 154 -9.19 5.93 7.06
CA MET A 154 -10.51 6.50 6.74
C MET A 154 -10.52 7.25 5.40
N HIS A 155 -9.40 7.91 5.04
CA HIS A 155 -9.25 8.53 3.73
C HIS A 155 -9.21 7.49 2.60
N ILE A 156 -8.46 6.40 2.78
CA ILE A 156 -8.42 5.29 1.80
C ILE A 156 -9.82 4.70 1.63
N ALA A 157 -10.52 4.37 2.71
CA ALA A 157 -11.86 3.80 2.66
C ALA A 157 -12.84 4.68 1.86
N ARG A 158 -12.89 5.99 2.17
CA ARG A 158 -13.77 6.94 1.47
C ARG A 158 -13.38 7.09 -0.01
N LYS A 159 -12.08 7.23 -0.29
CA LYS A 159 -11.57 7.38 -1.66
C LYS A 159 -11.89 6.15 -2.52
N SER A 160 -11.85 4.97 -1.92
CA SER A 160 -12.15 3.70 -2.58
C SER A 160 -13.65 3.38 -2.68
N GLY A 161 -14.53 4.26 -2.18
CA GLY A 161 -15.97 4.06 -2.24
C GLY A 161 -16.48 2.98 -1.28
N MET A 162 -15.76 2.69 -0.20
CA MET A 162 -16.21 1.73 0.80
C MET A 162 -17.42 2.26 1.58
N LYS A 163 -18.36 1.37 1.91
CA LYS A 163 -19.39 1.65 2.91
C LYS A 163 -18.75 1.58 4.29
N ILE A 164 -18.84 2.66 5.06
CA ILE A 164 -18.21 2.78 6.38
C ILE A 164 -19.29 2.77 7.47
N GLU A 165 -19.09 1.95 8.48
CA GLU A 165 -19.94 1.83 9.67
C GLU A 165 -19.12 2.14 10.92
N TYR A 166 -19.61 3.04 11.77
CA TYR A 166 -18.92 3.48 12.98
C TYR A 166 -19.53 2.83 14.21
N ALA A 167 -18.69 2.27 15.08
CA ALA A 167 -19.12 1.69 16.34
C ALA A 167 -18.02 1.87 17.40
N TYR A 168 -18.36 2.39 18.58
CA TYR A 168 -17.48 2.43 19.76
C TYR A 168 -16.05 2.98 19.55
N GLY A 169 -15.87 3.96 18.66
CA GLY A 169 -14.54 4.52 18.36
C GLY A 169 -13.75 3.75 17.30
N GLU A 170 -14.33 2.69 16.75
CA GLU A 170 -13.87 1.90 15.62
C GLU A 170 -14.71 2.20 14.37
N ALA A 171 -14.20 1.74 13.24
CA ALA A 171 -14.84 1.86 11.94
C ALA A 171 -14.59 0.58 11.13
N ASP A 172 -15.68 -0.04 10.74
CA ASP A 172 -15.70 -1.14 9.78
C ASP A 172 -16.00 -0.59 8.40
N ALA A 173 -15.24 -0.99 7.38
CA ALA A 173 -15.51 -0.59 6.01
C ALA A 173 -15.53 -1.78 5.05
N TYR A 174 -16.49 -1.72 4.12
CA TYR A 174 -16.79 -2.80 3.18
C TYR A 174 -16.79 -2.30 1.75
N LEU A 175 -16.14 -3.03 0.85
CA LEU A 175 -16.17 -2.79 -0.60
C LEU A 175 -16.71 -4.03 -1.30
N SER A 176 -17.87 -3.91 -1.92
CA SER A 176 -18.38 -4.95 -2.82
C SER A 176 -17.54 -4.99 -4.09
N LEU A 177 -17.06 -6.18 -4.45
CA LEU A 177 -16.20 -6.40 -5.61
C LEU A 177 -17.00 -7.08 -6.74
N PRO A 178 -16.86 -6.62 -7.99
CA PRO A 178 -17.45 -7.36 -9.11
C PRO A 178 -16.66 -8.66 -9.36
N PRO A 179 -17.24 -9.66 -10.05
CA PRO A 179 -16.53 -10.89 -10.41
C PRO A 179 -15.34 -10.62 -11.33
N ALA A 180 -14.26 -11.40 -11.26
CA ALA A 180 -13.10 -11.24 -12.14
C ALA A 180 -13.46 -11.15 -13.64
N ASP A 181 -12.77 -10.29 -14.39
CA ASP A 181 -12.86 -10.21 -15.84
C ASP A 181 -11.46 -10.30 -16.49
N GLN A 182 -11.40 -10.43 -17.82
CA GLN A 182 -10.12 -10.60 -18.52
C GLN A 182 -9.19 -9.39 -18.30
N THR A 183 -9.76 -8.19 -18.20
CA THR A 183 -8.99 -6.96 -17.97
C THR A 183 -8.42 -6.94 -16.55
N SER A 184 -9.18 -7.35 -15.54
CA SER A 184 -8.71 -7.40 -14.15
C SER A 184 -7.58 -8.41 -13.97
N ILE A 185 -7.67 -9.57 -14.61
CA ILE A 185 -6.62 -10.60 -14.60
C ILE A 185 -5.35 -10.09 -15.31
N MET A 186 -5.48 -9.52 -16.51
CA MET A 186 -4.33 -9.02 -17.26
C MET A 186 -3.65 -7.84 -16.55
N THR A 187 -4.44 -6.93 -15.95
CA THR A 187 -3.92 -5.79 -15.21
C THR A 187 -3.14 -6.24 -13.98
N GLU A 188 -3.66 -7.19 -13.21
CA GLU A 188 -2.95 -7.76 -12.06
C GLU A 188 -1.61 -8.38 -12.48
N MET A 189 -1.61 -9.17 -13.56
CA MET A 189 -0.40 -9.81 -14.06
C MET A 189 0.66 -8.77 -14.45
N LEU A 190 0.27 -7.71 -15.17
CA LEU A 190 1.19 -6.64 -15.57
C LEU A 190 1.75 -5.86 -14.37
N GLN A 191 0.90 -5.59 -13.36
CA GLN A 191 1.35 -4.96 -12.11
C GLN A 191 2.40 -5.80 -11.40
N GLU A 192 2.17 -7.11 -11.32
CA GLU A 192 3.11 -8.03 -10.69
C GLU A 192 4.45 -8.07 -11.45
N GLN A 193 4.42 -8.21 -12.78
CA GLN A 193 5.64 -8.22 -13.59
C GLN A 193 6.44 -6.92 -13.45
N ALA A 194 5.77 -5.77 -13.45
CA ALA A 194 6.42 -4.49 -13.24
C ALA A 194 7.11 -4.41 -11.86
N ALA A 195 6.45 -4.87 -10.80
CA ALA A 195 7.00 -4.87 -9.45
C ALA A 195 8.17 -5.85 -9.27
N VAL A 196 8.11 -7.03 -9.88
CA VAL A 196 9.21 -8.00 -9.91
C VAL A 196 10.42 -7.43 -10.63
N PHE A 197 10.20 -6.78 -11.78
CA PHE A 197 11.28 -6.17 -12.57
C PHE A 197 11.95 -5.01 -11.83
N ASP A 198 11.17 -4.10 -11.23
CA ASP A 198 11.70 -3.01 -10.39
C ASP A 198 12.52 -3.54 -9.22
N TYR A 199 12.02 -4.56 -8.52
CA TYR A 199 12.76 -5.20 -7.43
C TYR A 199 14.09 -5.81 -7.93
N ALA A 200 14.10 -6.46 -9.09
CA ALA A 200 15.30 -7.03 -9.67
C ALA A 200 16.35 -5.96 -10.02
N ILE A 201 15.91 -4.81 -10.58
CA ILE A 201 16.78 -3.66 -10.84
C ILE A 201 17.37 -3.12 -9.54
N LYS A 202 16.53 -2.83 -8.55
CA LYS A 202 16.97 -2.33 -7.23
C LYS A 202 17.96 -3.29 -6.56
N ARG A 203 17.75 -4.60 -6.74
CA ARG A 203 18.67 -5.63 -6.23
C ARG A 203 20.03 -5.59 -6.93
N GLN A 204 20.04 -5.39 -8.24
CA GLN A 204 21.28 -5.32 -9.00
C GLN A 204 22.07 -4.04 -8.68
N THR A 205 21.40 -2.90 -8.56
CA THR A 205 22.05 -1.64 -8.19
C THR A 205 22.61 -1.68 -6.78
N HIS A 206 21.87 -2.23 -5.82
CA HIS A 206 22.33 -2.39 -4.44
C HIS A 206 23.54 -3.35 -4.34
N ARG A 207 23.58 -4.42 -5.14
CA ARG A 207 24.75 -5.29 -5.22
C ARG A 207 25.95 -4.58 -5.81
N ALA A 208 25.76 -3.82 -6.89
CA ALA A 208 26.84 -3.07 -7.52
C ALA A 208 27.40 -2.00 -6.57
N SER A 209 26.56 -1.30 -5.80
CA SER A 209 27.00 -0.31 -4.82
C SER A 209 27.75 -0.95 -3.64
N GLN A 210 27.31 -2.11 -3.14
CA GLN A 210 28.03 -2.85 -2.10
C GLN A 210 29.40 -3.33 -2.57
N VAL A 211 29.48 -3.84 -3.80
CA VAL A 211 30.76 -4.24 -4.41
C VAL A 211 31.67 -3.01 -4.56
N PHE A 212 31.14 -1.91 -5.09
CA PHE A 212 31.89 -0.66 -5.21
C PHE A 212 32.39 -0.14 -3.85
N GLN A 213 31.56 -0.16 -2.81
CA GLN A 213 31.96 0.22 -1.44
C GLN A 213 33.03 -0.70 -0.87
N ALA A 214 32.95 -2.02 -1.12
CA ALA A 214 33.95 -2.98 -0.67
C ALA A 214 35.32 -2.81 -1.37
N PHE A 215 35.35 -2.19 -2.55
CA PHE A 215 36.57 -1.90 -3.31
C PHE A 215 37.13 -0.47 -3.08
N MET A 216 36.47 0.36 -2.28
CA MET A 216 36.99 1.68 -1.90
C MET A 216 37.92 1.53 -0.67
N PRO A 217 39.17 2.02 -0.73
CA PRO A 217 40.03 2.03 0.45
C PRO A 217 39.37 2.91 1.53
N ALA A 218 39.42 2.47 2.79
CA ALA A 218 39.04 3.31 3.91
C ALA A 218 39.94 4.55 3.88
N THR A 219 39.36 5.71 3.64
CA THR A 219 40.08 6.96 3.82
C THR A 219 40.24 7.16 5.32
N ASP A 220 41.36 6.66 5.87
CA ASP A 220 41.76 6.96 7.24
C ASP A 220 41.99 8.48 7.32
N ALA A 221 41.06 9.18 7.95
CA ALA A 221 41.21 10.58 8.32
C ALA A 221 41.99 10.65 9.64
N ASN A 222 43.21 11.14 9.53
CA ASN A 222 44.14 11.49 10.60
C ASN A 222 43.67 12.69 11.42
#